data_AF-A0A962F219-F1
#
_entry.id   AF-A0A962F219-F1
#
_cell.length_a   1.000
_cell.length_b   1.000
_cell.length_c   1.000
_cell.angle_alpha   90.00
_cell.angle_beta   90.00
_cell.angle_gamma   90.00
#
_symmetry.space_group_name_H-M   'P 1'
#
loop_
_entity.id
_entity.type
_entity.pdbx_description
1 polymer ?
#
loop_
_entity_poly.entity_id
_entity_poly.type
_entity_poly.pdbx_seq_one_letter_code
_entity_poly.pdbx_strand_id
1 'polypeptide(L)'
;MRANLFIGVASIFLSTFAGPAMSADVAADSHAATREQVNEFSQRYGSMPGAANTATPNRSDQSPESVIGRPRSSHNIVSRTATPNATEISGVVERYGSLPGGIVMEGTATGLDAVATVRYDAKTNTLILGNDLAFRPEATMQEIASLARALAEDDRIGVSITDEDVIAFGAIPEETRLARSLAVADIFLVDFVVPPREWTEGYRLADSYTPATIDTDDDIVAFYSLHDFAFTAEGGEVSLTKANVNLFVVPVLSEPAEDGGYLPDLAALDSGSKADTLALVQKNADHMAANFSYYANERAARRAIAIGEVAAVLRHLKSKGVDLEALADEIDTANAAPENSDAVDGDNLDVAWEDYLHDIQAEGDFANWSSPPYDLYMKQNEANKEASLVTPNQ
;
A
#
# COMPACT_ATOMS: atom_id res chain seq x y z
N MET A 1 -22.22 64.63 8.62
CA MET A 1 -21.02 63.77 8.79
C MET A 1 -21.03 62.78 7.63
N ARG A 2 -20.40 63.15 6.51
CA ARG A 2 -19.16 62.54 5.92
C ARG A 2 -19.32 61.03 5.70
N ALA A 3 -19.68 60.50 4.53
CA ALA A 3 -19.11 60.59 3.17
C ALA A 3 -17.76 59.86 2.99
N ASN A 4 -17.75 58.84 2.13
CA ASN A 4 -16.74 58.35 1.15
C ASN A 4 -17.15 56.90 0.79
N LEU A 5 -17.64 56.53 -0.40
CA LEU A 5 -17.20 56.73 -1.79
C LEU A 5 -15.81 56.13 -2.06
N PHE A 6 -15.77 54.98 -2.75
CA PHE A 6 -14.84 54.75 -3.86
C PHE A 6 -15.46 53.80 -4.89
N ILE A 7 -15.40 54.25 -6.13
CA ILE A 7 -15.83 53.63 -7.38
C ILE A 7 -14.57 53.12 -8.07
N GLY A 8 -14.64 51.94 -8.69
CA GLY A 8 -13.68 51.46 -9.69
C GLY A 8 -14.44 50.74 -10.79
N VAL A 9 -14.48 51.36 -11.98
CA VAL A 9 -15.24 50.93 -13.16
C VAL A 9 -14.28 50.38 -14.21
N ALA A 10 -14.72 49.27 -14.84
CA ALA A 10 -14.47 48.77 -16.19
C ALA A 10 -13.06 48.35 -16.64
N SER A 11 -13.00 47.15 -17.21
CA SER A 11 -12.69 47.02 -18.64
C SER A 11 -13.40 45.81 -19.24
N ILE A 12 -14.08 46.08 -20.35
CA ILE A 12 -14.72 45.14 -21.27
C ILE A 12 -13.65 44.69 -22.25
N PHE A 13 -13.53 43.38 -22.49
CA PHE A 13 -13.07 42.85 -23.77
C PHE A 13 -13.99 41.70 -24.19
N LEU A 14 -14.82 41.98 -25.19
CA LEU A 14 -15.42 40.97 -26.05
C LEU A 14 -14.31 40.50 -27.01
N SER A 15 -14.04 39.20 -27.03
CA SER A 15 -13.51 38.52 -28.20
C SER A 15 -14.29 37.23 -28.42
N THR A 16 -15.23 37.31 -29.34
CA THR A 16 -15.85 36.19 -30.05
C THR A 16 -14.79 35.27 -30.65
N PHE A 17 -14.77 34.01 -30.25
CA PHE A 17 -14.30 32.92 -31.09
C PHE A 17 -15.38 31.83 -31.10
N ALA A 18 -16.05 31.71 -32.24
CA ALA A 18 -16.82 30.55 -32.61
C ALA A 18 -15.83 29.46 -33.05
N GLY A 19 -15.82 28.33 -32.34
CA GLY A 19 -15.19 27.08 -32.73
C GLY A 19 -16.23 25.96 -32.67
N PRO A 20 -16.14 24.93 -33.53
CA PRO A 20 -17.21 23.96 -33.71
C PRO A 20 -17.34 23.04 -32.48
N ALA A 21 -18.57 22.70 -32.13
CA ALA A 21 -18.88 21.62 -31.21
C ALA A 21 -18.34 20.30 -31.79
N MET A 22 -17.27 19.77 -31.19
CA MET A 22 -16.92 18.36 -31.33
C MET A 22 -17.74 17.58 -30.30
N SER A 23 -18.70 16.79 -30.79
CA SER A 23 -19.29 15.72 -30.02
C SER A 23 -18.23 14.62 -29.86
N ALA A 24 -17.69 14.47 -28.65
CA ALA A 24 -16.95 13.28 -28.29
C ALA A 24 -17.96 12.24 -27.78
N ASP A 25 -18.47 11.41 -28.69
CA ASP A 25 -18.94 10.07 -28.33
C ASP A 25 -17.68 9.25 -28.02
N VAL A 26 -17.27 9.23 -26.75
CA VAL A 26 -16.33 8.23 -26.25
C VAL A 26 -17.20 7.07 -25.77
N ALA A 27 -17.41 6.10 -26.65
CA ALA A 27 -17.84 4.77 -26.23
C ALA A 27 -16.68 4.15 -25.46
N ALA A 28 -16.89 3.91 -24.16
CA ALA A 28 -16.02 3.07 -23.37
C ALA A 28 -16.15 1.63 -23.88
N ASP A 29 -15.18 1.21 -24.71
CA ASP A 29 -14.99 -0.20 -25.06
C ASP A 29 -14.21 -0.86 -23.93
N SER A 30 -14.89 -1.66 -23.12
CA SER A 30 -14.27 -2.55 -22.14
C SER A 30 -13.57 -3.68 -22.89
N HIS A 31 -12.24 -3.61 -22.97
CA HIS A 31 -11.44 -4.69 -23.52
C HIS A 31 -11.29 -5.82 -22.52
N ALA A 32 -12.25 -6.75 -22.55
CA ALA A 32 -12.05 -8.08 -21.98
C ALA A 32 -10.81 -8.74 -22.64
N ALA A 33 -9.91 -9.28 -21.83
CA ALA A 33 -8.75 -10.02 -22.31
C ALA A 33 -9.19 -11.08 -23.34
N THR A 34 -8.54 -11.05 -24.50
CA THR A 34 -8.92 -11.96 -25.59
C THR A 34 -8.57 -13.40 -25.21
N ARG A 35 -9.36 -14.35 -25.72
CA ARG A 35 -9.16 -15.80 -25.53
C ARG A 35 -7.77 -16.29 -25.94
N GLU A 36 -7.05 -15.49 -26.73
CA GLU A 36 -5.68 -15.74 -27.19
C GLU A 36 -4.63 -15.37 -26.13
N GLN A 37 -4.81 -14.24 -25.42
CA GLN A 37 -3.96 -13.81 -24.30
C GLN A 37 -4.03 -14.80 -23.11
N VAL A 38 -5.21 -15.33 -22.81
CA VAL A 38 -5.41 -16.33 -21.74
C VAL A 38 -4.75 -17.67 -22.07
N ASN A 39 -4.72 -18.04 -23.37
CA ASN A 39 -4.07 -19.29 -23.82
C ASN A 39 -2.55 -19.16 -23.89
N GLU A 40 -2.02 -17.98 -24.27
CA GLU A 40 -0.59 -17.72 -24.27
C GLU A 40 -0.01 -17.72 -22.84
N PHE A 41 -0.77 -17.16 -21.89
CA PHE A 41 -0.46 -17.22 -20.45
C PHE A 41 -0.45 -18.65 -19.90
N SER A 42 -1.47 -19.46 -20.22
CA SER A 42 -1.57 -20.86 -19.78
C SER A 42 -0.45 -21.75 -20.34
N GLN A 43 0.06 -21.46 -21.55
CA GLN A 43 1.17 -22.21 -22.14
C GLN A 43 2.53 -21.85 -21.52
N ARG A 44 2.69 -20.60 -21.06
CA ARG A 44 3.93 -20.11 -20.43
C ARG A 44 4.17 -20.76 -19.06
N TYR A 45 3.10 -21.06 -18.31
CA TYR A 45 3.18 -21.63 -16.96
C TYR A 45 2.75 -23.10 -16.84
N GLY A 46 2.04 -23.66 -17.83
CA GLY A 46 1.65 -25.07 -17.87
C GLY A 46 2.81 -26.08 -18.02
N SER A 47 4.06 -25.60 -18.09
CA SER A 47 5.27 -26.40 -18.31
C SER A 47 6.22 -26.44 -17.10
N MET A 48 5.80 -26.01 -15.90
CA MET A 48 6.59 -26.25 -14.69
C MET A 48 6.34 -27.69 -14.18
N PRO A 49 7.38 -28.53 -14.01
CA PRO A 49 7.22 -29.89 -13.50
C PRO A 49 6.97 -29.83 -11.98
N GLY A 50 5.71 -29.65 -11.61
CA GLY A 50 5.25 -29.62 -10.22
C GLY A 50 4.08 -30.55 -9.94
N ALA A 51 3.94 -31.66 -10.68
CA ALA A 51 2.91 -32.65 -10.41
C ALA A 51 3.49 -33.90 -9.72
N ALA A 52 2.93 -34.17 -8.53
CA ALA A 52 2.98 -35.41 -7.75
C ALA A 52 4.27 -35.72 -6.97
N ASN A 53 4.38 -35.12 -5.78
CA ASN A 53 4.95 -35.84 -4.64
C ASN A 53 4.03 -35.67 -3.42
N THR A 54 3.00 -36.53 -3.34
CA THR A 54 2.14 -36.72 -2.15
C THR A 54 2.88 -37.50 -1.06
N ALA A 55 4.12 -37.11 -0.76
CA ALA A 55 4.86 -37.62 0.38
C ALA A 55 4.71 -36.60 1.51
N THR A 56 3.77 -36.84 2.41
CA THR A 56 3.73 -36.17 3.71
C THR A 56 5.10 -36.35 4.36
N PRO A 57 5.92 -35.31 4.57
CA PRO A 57 7.13 -35.49 5.33
C PRO A 57 6.72 -35.69 6.78
N ASN A 58 6.92 -36.91 7.26
CA ASN A 58 6.81 -37.26 8.66
C ASN A 58 7.93 -36.52 9.41
N ARG A 59 7.68 -35.25 9.77
CA ARG A 59 8.63 -34.35 10.41
C ARG A 59 8.42 -34.42 11.93
N SER A 60 8.72 -35.58 12.51
CA SER A 60 8.65 -35.80 13.96
C SER A 60 10.01 -35.83 14.66
N ASP A 61 11.13 -35.47 14.01
CA ASP A 61 12.47 -35.59 14.63
C ASP A 61 13.48 -34.49 14.27
N GLN A 62 13.06 -33.33 13.75
CA GLN A 62 13.95 -32.16 13.68
C GLN A 62 13.73 -31.29 14.92
N SER A 63 14.65 -31.40 15.88
CA SER A 63 14.76 -30.45 16.99
C SER A 63 14.84 -29.02 16.44
N PRO A 64 14.07 -28.06 16.98
CA PRO A 64 13.93 -26.69 16.45
C PRO A 64 15.12 -25.77 16.80
N GLU A 65 16.32 -26.32 17.02
CA GLU A 65 17.50 -25.51 17.34
C GLU A 65 18.27 -25.18 16.05
N SER A 66 18.29 -23.88 15.70
CA SER A 66 19.23 -23.18 14.79
C SER A 66 18.72 -22.56 13.46
N VAL A 67 17.44 -22.20 13.35
CA VAL A 67 17.14 -20.93 12.66
C VAL A 67 17.14 -19.87 13.75
N ILE A 68 18.26 -19.17 13.91
CA ILE A 68 18.32 -17.95 14.71
C ILE A 68 17.51 -16.90 13.93
N GLY A 69 16.18 -17.06 13.96
CA GLY A 69 15.27 -15.97 13.64
C GLY A 69 15.61 -14.88 14.63
N ARG A 70 16.05 -13.72 14.11
CA ARG A 70 16.18 -12.53 14.95
C ARG A 70 14.89 -12.44 15.78
N PRO A 71 14.97 -12.25 17.11
CA PRO A 71 13.77 -12.02 17.90
C PRO A 71 13.00 -10.90 17.21
N ARG A 72 11.79 -11.22 16.72
CA ARG A 72 10.90 -10.27 16.05
C ARG A 72 10.83 -9.07 17.00
N SER A 73 11.42 -7.94 16.62
CA SER A 73 11.47 -6.80 17.51
C SER A 73 10.02 -6.43 17.79
N SER A 74 9.65 -6.47 19.07
CA SER A 74 8.36 -6.02 19.55
C SER A 74 8.35 -4.50 19.45
N HIS A 75 8.25 -3.99 18.22
CA HIS A 75 8.06 -2.56 17.97
C HIS A 75 6.76 -2.15 18.68
N ASN A 76 6.80 -1.06 19.45
CA ASN A 76 5.57 -0.51 20.02
C ASN A 76 4.81 0.21 18.90
N ILE A 77 4.06 -0.56 18.12
CA ILE A 77 3.15 -0.02 17.13
C ILE A 77 1.85 0.34 17.84
N VAL A 78 1.54 1.63 17.90
CA VAL A 78 0.28 2.12 18.46
C VAL A 78 -0.69 2.31 17.31
N SER A 79 -1.71 1.46 17.25
CA SER A 79 -2.76 1.58 16.24
C SER A 79 -4.07 2.04 16.86
N ARG A 80 -4.80 2.89 16.14
CA ARG A 80 -6.13 3.36 16.50
C ARG A 80 -6.95 3.58 15.25
N THR A 81 -8.26 3.40 15.39
CA THR A 81 -9.19 3.99 14.44
C THR A 81 -9.31 5.49 14.70
N ALA A 82 -9.43 6.24 13.62
CA ALA A 82 -9.79 7.64 13.66
C ALA A 82 -11.18 7.78 13.06
N THR A 83 -12.05 8.54 13.72
CA THR A 83 -13.31 9.01 13.13
C THR A 83 -13.04 10.41 12.61
N PRO A 84 -12.62 10.55 11.35
CA PRO A 84 -12.19 11.84 10.86
C PRO A 84 -13.39 12.76 10.71
N ASN A 85 -13.18 14.05 10.96
CA ASN A 85 -14.17 15.08 10.63
C ASN A 85 -13.91 15.64 9.22
N ALA A 86 -14.89 16.38 8.67
CA ALA A 86 -14.80 16.95 7.32
C ALA A 86 -13.55 17.83 7.09
N THR A 87 -13.04 18.50 8.12
CA THR A 87 -11.82 19.33 8.02
C THR A 87 -10.58 18.48 7.87
N GLU A 88 -10.47 17.39 8.63
CA GLU A 88 -9.34 16.45 8.53
C GLU A 88 -9.31 15.78 7.16
N ILE A 89 -10.47 15.29 6.68
CA ILE A 89 -10.62 14.67 5.36
C ILE A 89 -10.29 15.64 4.23
N SER A 90 -10.76 16.89 4.31
CA SER A 90 -10.43 17.90 3.30
C SER A 90 -8.92 18.16 3.24
N GLY A 91 -8.22 18.13 4.38
CA GLY A 91 -6.76 18.27 4.43
C GLY A 91 -6.02 17.08 3.81
N VAL A 92 -6.57 15.87 3.90
CA VAL A 92 -6.04 14.69 3.21
C VAL A 92 -6.16 14.87 1.69
N VAL A 93 -7.34 15.26 1.19
CA VAL A 93 -7.56 15.49 -0.25
C VAL A 93 -6.69 16.64 -0.77
N GLU A 94 -6.57 17.75 -0.02
CA GLU A 94 -5.68 18.86 -0.40
C GLU A 94 -4.23 18.39 -0.54
N ARG A 95 -3.79 17.45 0.30
CA ARG A 95 -2.43 16.91 0.27
C ARG A 95 -2.21 15.91 -0.85
N TYR A 96 -3.14 14.97 -1.05
CA TYR A 96 -2.94 13.83 -1.95
C TYR A 96 -3.60 14.00 -3.32
N GLY A 97 -4.50 14.97 -3.49
CA GLY A 97 -5.31 15.16 -4.70
C GLY A 97 -6.67 14.45 -4.59
N SER A 98 -6.67 13.28 -3.97
CA SER A 98 -7.84 12.43 -3.70
C SER A 98 -7.73 11.81 -2.30
N LEU A 99 -8.74 11.06 -1.88
CA LEU A 99 -8.62 10.20 -0.71
C LEU A 99 -7.81 8.95 -1.06
N PRO A 100 -6.75 8.64 -0.28
CA PRO A 100 -6.14 7.33 -0.33
C PRO A 100 -7.19 6.28 0.06
N GLY A 101 -7.26 5.20 -0.71
CA GLY A 101 -8.00 3.99 -0.33
C GLY A 101 -7.13 2.88 0.22
N GLY A 102 -5.87 3.19 0.56
CA GLY A 102 -4.90 2.19 0.93
C GLY A 102 -3.93 2.61 2.01
N ILE A 103 -2.67 2.79 1.67
CA ILE A 103 -1.60 3.07 2.65
C ILE A 103 -0.90 4.37 2.30
N VAL A 104 -0.82 5.28 3.26
CA VAL A 104 0.03 6.47 3.20
C VAL A 104 1.03 6.49 4.34
N MET A 105 2.20 7.06 4.08
CA MET A 105 3.31 7.14 5.02
C MET A 105 3.69 8.58 5.26
N GLU A 106 3.57 9.03 6.51
CA GLU A 106 3.74 10.43 6.87
C GLU A 106 4.78 10.63 7.98
N GLY A 107 5.21 11.88 8.10
CA GLY A 107 6.14 12.31 9.14
C GLY A 107 7.61 11.99 8.84
N THR A 108 8.45 12.48 9.75
CA THR A 108 9.91 12.42 9.71
C THR A 108 10.40 11.64 10.93
N ALA A 109 11.52 10.94 10.80
CA ALA A 109 12.11 10.20 11.90
C ALA A 109 12.42 11.14 13.09
N THR A 110 11.99 10.73 14.29
CA THR A 110 12.34 11.41 15.55
C THR A 110 13.38 10.61 16.33
N GLY A 111 14.15 11.27 17.21
CA GLY A 111 15.23 10.64 17.98
C GLY A 111 16.57 10.53 17.24
N LEU A 112 16.66 11.04 16.01
CA LEU A 112 17.87 11.03 15.17
C LEU A 112 18.47 12.44 14.94
N ASP A 113 18.19 13.41 15.83
CA ASP A 113 18.52 14.83 15.61
C ASP A 113 19.99 15.11 15.27
N ALA A 114 20.91 14.31 15.82
CA ALA A 114 22.36 14.42 15.60
C ALA A 114 22.85 13.80 14.28
N VAL A 115 22.02 13.02 13.59
CA VAL A 115 22.33 12.43 12.28
C VAL A 115 22.12 13.49 11.21
N ALA A 116 23.15 13.73 10.38
CA ALA A 116 23.11 14.65 9.25
C ALA A 116 23.76 14.11 7.97
N THR A 117 24.32 12.91 8.02
CA THR A 117 25.02 12.27 6.90
C THR A 117 24.59 10.82 6.79
N VAL A 118 24.75 10.25 5.61
CA VAL A 118 24.45 8.85 5.30
C VAL A 118 25.45 8.32 4.28
N ARG A 119 25.74 7.03 4.35
CA ARG A 119 26.34 6.24 3.27
C ARG A 119 25.66 4.88 3.21
N TYR A 120 25.75 4.21 2.08
CA TYR A 120 25.16 2.89 1.91
C TYR A 120 26.23 1.78 1.98
N ASP A 121 25.94 0.69 2.71
CA ASP A 121 26.73 -0.53 2.69
C ASP A 121 25.93 -1.67 2.04
N ALA A 122 26.16 -1.86 0.74
CA ALA A 122 25.48 -2.85 -0.07
C ALA A 122 25.74 -4.30 0.38
N LYS A 123 26.87 -4.60 1.02
CA LYS A 123 27.16 -5.97 1.46
C LYS A 123 26.14 -6.44 2.50
N THR A 124 25.60 -5.51 3.28
CA THR A 124 24.72 -5.80 4.41
C THR A 124 23.34 -5.15 4.30
N ASN A 125 23.04 -4.50 3.17
CA ASN A 125 21.83 -3.68 2.98
C ASN A 125 21.62 -2.71 4.17
N THR A 126 22.67 -1.94 4.51
CA THR A 126 22.67 -1.07 5.70
C THR A 126 22.87 0.39 5.28
N LEU A 127 22.04 1.29 5.82
CA LEU A 127 22.30 2.72 5.80
C LEU A 127 23.15 3.06 7.03
N ILE A 128 24.37 3.57 6.82
CA ILE A 128 25.23 4.02 7.91
C ILE A 128 25.01 5.51 8.11
N LEU A 129 24.35 5.85 9.21
CA LEU A 129 23.92 7.18 9.60
C LEU A 129 24.99 7.87 10.45
N GLY A 130 25.27 9.14 10.18
CA GLY A 130 26.34 9.87 10.85
C GLY A 130 27.71 9.29 10.50
N ASN A 131 28.46 8.86 11.52
CA ASN A 131 29.78 8.24 11.35
C ASN A 131 29.72 6.70 11.37
N ASP A 132 28.90 6.13 12.25
CA ASP A 132 28.97 4.72 12.63
C ASP A 132 27.64 4.08 13.05
N LEU A 133 26.52 4.80 13.00
CA LEU A 133 25.22 4.24 13.40
C LEU A 133 24.64 3.40 12.26
N ALA A 134 24.45 2.11 12.47
CA ALA A 134 23.88 1.22 11.47
C ALA A 134 22.35 1.20 11.54
N PHE A 135 21.68 1.53 10.44
CA PHE A 135 20.24 1.31 10.26
C PHE A 135 20.02 0.19 9.22
N ARG A 136 19.36 -0.89 9.63
CA ARG A 136 19.19 -2.13 8.85
C ARG A 136 17.72 -2.39 8.57
N PRO A 137 17.11 -1.67 7.62
CA PRO A 137 15.70 -1.85 7.32
C PRO A 137 15.45 -3.23 6.69
N GLU A 138 14.23 -3.75 6.84
CA GLU A 138 13.84 -4.94 6.08
C GLU A 138 13.68 -4.64 4.59
N ALA A 139 13.36 -3.39 4.21
CA ALA A 139 13.22 -2.92 2.82
C ALA A 139 14.39 -3.36 1.93
N THR A 140 14.12 -3.72 0.67
CA THR A 140 15.19 -4.13 -0.27
C THR A 140 15.97 -2.92 -0.78
N MET A 141 17.15 -3.17 -1.35
CA MET A 141 17.98 -2.12 -1.95
C MET A 141 17.20 -1.29 -2.98
N GLN A 142 16.45 -1.97 -3.87
CA GLN A 142 15.65 -1.34 -4.90
C GLN A 142 14.52 -0.46 -4.34
N GLU A 143 13.88 -0.90 -3.25
CA GLU A 143 12.86 -0.09 -2.58
C GLU A 143 13.48 1.13 -1.90
N ILE A 144 14.63 0.98 -1.24
CA ILE A 144 15.34 2.11 -0.62
C ILE A 144 15.76 3.13 -1.69
N ALA A 145 16.31 2.68 -2.83
CA ALA A 145 16.69 3.54 -3.94
C ALA A 145 15.47 4.26 -4.54
N SER A 146 14.39 3.51 -4.83
CA SER A 146 13.14 4.07 -5.37
C SER A 146 12.54 5.10 -4.42
N LEU A 147 12.57 4.81 -3.11
CA LEU A 147 12.04 5.70 -2.07
C LEU A 147 12.90 6.96 -1.92
N ALA A 148 14.22 6.85 -2.00
CA ALA A 148 15.13 7.99 -1.96
C ALA A 148 14.91 8.92 -3.15
N ARG A 149 14.76 8.37 -4.36
CA ARG A 149 14.44 9.12 -5.59
C ARG A 149 13.07 9.80 -5.49
N ALA A 150 12.03 9.05 -5.13
CA ALA A 150 10.69 9.60 -4.96
C ALA A 150 10.66 10.74 -3.92
N LEU A 151 11.32 10.55 -2.77
CA LEU A 151 11.41 11.56 -1.71
C LEU A 151 12.32 12.74 -2.07
N ALA A 152 13.22 12.62 -3.05
CA ALA A 152 13.97 13.77 -3.55
C ALA A 152 13.03 14.80 -4.19
N GLU A 153 12.01 14.33 -4.91
CA GLU A 153 11.07 15.14 -5.68
C GLU A 153 9.81 15.53 -4.89
N ASP A 154 9.19 14.59 -4.17
CA ASP A 154 7.92 14.79 -3.45
C ASP A 154 7.97 14.14 -2.05
N ASP A 155 7.51 14.86 -1.03
CA ASP A 155 7.51 14.32 0.35
C ASP A 155 6.40 13.28 0.60
N ARG A 156 5.42 13.15 -0.31
CA ARG A 156 4.30 12.20 -0.22
C ARG A 156 4.76 10.80 -0.65
N ILE A 157 4.29 9.80 0.10
CA ILE A 157 4.51 8.38 -0.18
C ILE A 157 3.23 7.64 0.19
N GLY A 158 2.68 6.90 -0.75
CA GLY A 158 1.55 6.04 -0.50
C GLY A 158 1.06 5.38 -1.78
N VAL A 159 0.10 4.48 -1.61
CA VAL A 159 -0.65 3.88 -2.71
C VAL A 159 -2.11 3.77 -2.34
N SER A 160 -2.95 3.73 -3.37
CA SER A 160 -4.35 3.36 -3.29
C SER A 160 -4.64 2.38 -4.41
N ILE A 161 -5.45 1.37 -4.13
CA ILE A 161 -6.01 0.52 -5.18
C ILE A 161 -7.42 1.01 -5.52
N THR A 162 -7.69 1.06 -6.82
CA THR A 162 -9.01 1.28 -7.39
C THR A 162 -9.43 0.03 -8.18
N ASP A 163 -10.64 0.03 -8.72
CA ASP A 163 -11.14 -1.12 -9.51
C ASP A 163 -10.27 -1.42 -10.75
N GLU A 164 -9.58 -0.41 -11.28
CA GLU A 164 -8.85 -0.51 -12.54
C GLU A 164 -7.33 -0.45 -12.35
N ASP A 165 -6.83 0.32 -11.38
CA ASP A 165 -5.41 0.65 -11.29
C ASP A 165 -4.88 0.84 -9.86
N VAL A 166 -3.55 0.79 -9.74
CA VAL A 166 -2.80 1.24 -8.55
C VAL A 166 -2.45 2.72 -8.72
N ILE A 167 -2.99 3.57 -7.85
CA ILE A 167 -2.62 4.98 -7.78
C ILE A 167 -1.44 5.13 -6.83
N ALA A 168 -0.30 5.58 -7.34
CA ALA A 168 0.86 5.91 -6.51
C ALA A 168 0.85 7.39 -6.11
N PHE A 169 0.90 7.67 -4.80
CA PHE A 169 0.98 9.04 -4.30
C PHE A 169 2.44 9.50 -4.15
N GLY A 170 2.74 10.67 -4.73
CA GLY A 170 4.07 11.27 -4.73
C GLY A 170 4.78 11.04 -6.05
N ALA A 171 6.12 10.99 -6.03
CA ALA A 171 6.94 10.71 -7.20
C ALA A 171 7.36 9.23 -7.27
N ILE A 172 6.47 8.31 -6.85
CA ILE A 172 6.71 6.86 -6.92
C ILE A 172 6.20 6.37 -8.28
N PRO A 173 7.04 5.78 -9.15
CA PRO A 173 6.54 5.14 -10.36
C PRO A 173 5.78 3.85 -10.01
N GLU A 174 4.60 3.67 -10.60
CA GLU A 174 3.64 2.59 -10.32
C GLU A 174 4.21 1.20 -10.64
N GLU A 175 5.12 1.12 -11.59
CA GLU A 175 5.76 -0.12 -12.02
C GLU A 175 6.85 -0.61 -11.06
N THR A 176 7.28 0.23 -10.11
CA THR A 176 8.37 -0.11 -9.19
C THR A 176 7.97 -1.20 -8.19
N ARG A 177 8.97 -1.96 -7.74
CA ARG A 177 8.80 -2.90 -6.60
C ARG A 177 8.27 -2.21 -5.35
N LEU A 178 8.60 -0.92 -5.15
CA LEU A 178 8.08 -0.12 -4.05
C LEU A 178 6.56 0.00 -4.13
N ALA A 179 6.02 0.47 -5.25
CA ALA A 179 4.57 0.59 -5.46
C ALA A 179 3.86 -0.76 -5.29
N ARG A 180 4.38 -1.83 -5.90
CA ARG A 180 3.82 -3.19 -5.78
C ARG A 180 3.82 -3.72 -4.34
N SER A 181 4.93 -3.56 -3.60
CA SER A 181 5.01 -3.97 -2.19
C SER A 181 3.98 -3.24 -1.33
N LEU A 182 3.73 -1.97 -1.60
CA LEU A 182 2.71 -1.20 -0.91
C LEU A 182 1.29 -1.61 -1.33
N ALA A 183 1.06 -1.89 -2.61
CA ALA A 183 -0.24 -2.34 -3.11
C ALA A 183 -0.63 -3.70 -2.52
N VAL A 184 0.30 -4.66 -2.45
CA VAL A 184 0.08 -5.95 -1.76
C VAL A 184 -0.28 -5.75 -0.29
N ALA A 185 0.35 -4.78 0.39
CA ALA A 185 0.02 -4.46 1.78
C ALA A 185 -1.36 -3.78 1.91
N ASP A 186 -1.72 -2.94 0.94
CA ASP A 186 -3.04 -2.32 0.83
C ASP A 186 -4.12 -3.40 0.70
N ILE A 187 -4.04 -4.26 -0.33
CA ILE A 187 -4.91 -5.43 -0.52
C ILE A 187 -5.07 -6.18 0.80
N PHE A 188 -3.95 -6.57 1.39
CA PHE A 188 -3.96 -7.40 2.58
C PHE A 188 -4.68 -6.71 3.77
N LEU A 189 -4.45 -5.41 4.00
CA LEU A 189 -4.99 -4.73 5.17
C LEU A 189 -6.45 -4.28 4.97
N VAL A 190 -6.79 -3.77 3.79
CA VAL A 190 -8.11 -3.18 3.50
C VAL A 190 -9.19 -4.24 3.25
N ASP A 191 -8.83 -5.40 2.67
CA ASP A 191 -9.77 -6.51 2.39
C ASP A 191 -10.51 -6.98 3.66
N PHE A 192 -9.91 -6.82 4.85
CA PHE A 192 -10.55 -7.12 6.13
C PHE A 192 -11.51 -6.05 6.65
N VAL A 193 -11.33 -4.81 6.22
CA VAL A 193 -12.11 -3.66 6.66
C VAL A 193 -13.37 -3.51 5.82
N VAL A 194 -13.21 -3.57 4.49
CA VAL A 194 -14.27 -3.35 3.50
C VAL A 194 -14.51 -4.65 2.70
N PRO A 195 -15.47 -5.50 3.09
CA PRO A 195 -15.92 -6.65 2.30
C PRO A 195 -16.34 -6.30 0.85
N PRO A 196 -16.30 -7.27 -0.09
CA PRO A 196 -16.05 -8.70 0.10
C PRO A 196 -14.57 -9.05 0.34
N ARG A 197 -14.33 -10.11 1.13
CA ARG A 197 -12.98 -10.65 1.40
C ARG A 197 -12.55 -11.59 0.29
N GLU A 198 -12.13 -11.02 -0.83
CA GLU A 198 -11.76 -11.82 -2.01
C GLU A 198 -10.30 -12.24 -1.96
N TRP A 199 -9.41 -11.35 -1.51
CA TRP A 199 -7.98 -11.58 -1.57
C TRP A 199 -7.47 -12.42 -0.41
N THR A 200 -8.09 -12.28 0.76
CA THR A 200 -7.64 -12.92 2.01
C THR A 200 -8.47 -14.15 2.40
N GLU A 201 -9.06 -14.84 1.43
CA GLU A 201 -9.84 -16.05 1.69
C GLU A 201 -8.98 -17.10 2.43
N GLY A 202 -9.52 -17.66 3.52
CA GLY A 202 -8.81 -18.64 4.36
C GLY A 202 -7.82 -18.06 5.36
N TYR A 203 -7.59 -16.74 5.35
CA TYR A 203 -6.83 -16.07 6.41
C TYR A 203 -7.60 -16.03 7.74
N ARG A 204 -6.96 -16.45 8.84
CA ARG A 204 -7.52 -16.39 10.19
C ARG A 204 -7.23 -15.02 10.81
N LEU A 205 -8.27 -14.31 11.20
CA LEU A 205 -8.12 -13.04 11.91
C LEU A 205 -7.80 -13.24 13.39
N ALA A 206 -7.24 -12.19 13.99
CA ALA A 206 -6.97 -12.15 15.42
C ALA A 206 -8.22 -12.53 16.23
N ASP A 207 -8.04 -13.29 17.30
CA ASP A 207 -9.13 -13.78 18.16
C ASP A 207 -10.25 -14.53 17.41
N SER A 208 -9.94 -15.09 16.23
CA SER A 208 -10.93 -15.73 15.34
C SER A 208 -12.07 -14.78 14.95
N TYR A 209 -11.78 -13.48 14.83
CA TYR A 209 -12.76 -12.47 14.45
C TYR A 209 -13.39 -12.79 13.10
N THR A 210 -14.70 -12.56 13.01
CA THR A 210 -15.47 -12.65 11.77
C THR A 210 -15.94 -11.24 11.41
N PRO A 211 -15.47 -10.67 10.29
CA PRO A 211 -15.86 -9.33 9.87
C PRO A 211 -17.37 -9.23 9.68
N ALA A 212 -17.92 -8.06 9.96
CA ALA A 212 -19.28 -7.74 9.59
C ALA A 212 -19.40 -7.76 8.06
N THR A 213 -20.45 -8.43 7.56
CA THR A 213 -20.84 -8.34 6.16
C THR A 213 -21.50 -6.99 5.90
N ILE A 214 -21.16 -6.38 4.77
CA ILE A 214 -21.75 -5.15 4.29
C ILE A 214 -22.63 -5.54 3.10
N ASP A 215 -23.93 -5.29 3.18
CA ASP A 215 -24.93 -5.59 2.14
C ASP A 215 -25.63 -4.30 1.74
N THR A 216 -24.86 -3.40 1.11
CA THR A 216 -25.30 -2.08 0.65
C THR A 216 -24.43 -1.61 -0.51
N ASP A 217 -25.01 -0.74 -1.34
CA ASP A 217 -24.34 -0.04 -2.44
C ASP A 217 -23.63 1.24 -1.96
N ASP A 218 -23.43 1.41 -0.64
CA ASP A 218 -22.76 2.58 -0.09
C ASP A 218 -21.25 2.52 -0.37
N ASP A 219 -20.77 3.45 -1.19
CA ASP A 219 -19.33 3.60 -1.40
C ASP A 219 -18.65 4.11 -0.12
N ILE A 220 -17.74 3.29 0.41
CA ILE A 220 -16.92 3.55 1.60
C ILE A 220 -15.50 3.10 1.31
N VAL A 221 -14.55 3.95 1.65
CA VAL A 221 -13.13 3.63 1.55
C VAL A 221 -12.52 3.54 2.94
N ALA A 222 -11.50 2.70 3.10
CA ALA A 222 -10.67 2.66 4.29
C ALA A 222 -9.20 2.89 3.92
N PHE A 223 -8.45 3.58 4.76
CA PHE A 223 -7.01 3.73 4.53
C PHE A 223 -6.21 3.85 5.83
N TYR A 224 -4.96 3.44 5.75
CA TYR A 224 -3.98 3.43 6.81
C TYR A 224 -3.00 4.58 6.63
N SER A 225 -2.85 5.42 7.65
CA SER A 225 -1.77 6.40 7.75
C SER A 225 -0.75 5.90 8.77
N LEU A 226 0.46 5.57 8.31
CA LEU A 226 1.59 5.23 9.16
C LEU A 226 2.42 6.49 9.41
N HIS A 227 2.64 6.85 10.67
CA HIS A 227 3.29 8.12 11.01
C HIS A 227 4.01 8.10 12.37
N ASP A 228 4.65 9.23 12.72
CA ASP A 228 5.38 9.46 13.98
C ASP A 228 6.40 8.36 14.33
N PHE A 229 7.20 7.96 13.34
CA PHE A 229 8.28 6.99 13.53
C PHE A 229 9.35 7.56 14.46
N ALA A 230 9.55 6.92 15.61
CA ALA A 230 10.52 7.31 16.62
C ALA A 230 11.60 6.25 16.78
N PHE A 231 12.86 6.67 16.75
CA PHE A 231 14.01 5.79 16.77
C PHE A 231 14.87 6.03 18.01
N THR A 232 15.64 5.01 18.39
CA THR A 232 16.78 5.15 19.30
C THR A 232 18.07 4.81 18.55
N ALA A 233 19.18 5.38 19.01
CA ALA A 233 20.51 5.14 18.50
C ALA A 233 21.39 4.63 19.67
N GLU A 234 21.34 3.32 19.90
CA GLU A 234 22.00 2.66 21.03
C GLU A 234 22.92 1.55 20.54
N GLY A 235 24.12 1.43 21.14
CA GLY A 235 25.05 0.36 20.81
C GLY A 235 25.58 0.39 19.36
N GLY A 236 25.53 1.54 18.68
CA GLY A 236 25.94 1.65 17.27
C GLY A 236 24.87 1.22 16.27
N GLU A 237 23.63 1.02 16.72
CA GLU A 237 22.51 0.62 15.86
C GLU A 237 21.32 1.58 16.04
N VAL A 238 20.65 1.85 14.94
CA VAL A 238 19.38 2.57 14.91
C VAL A 238 18.26 1.56 14.87
N SER A 239 17.33 1.66 15.81
CA SER A 239 16.17 0.80 15.89
C SER A 239 14.89 1.61 16.11
N LEU A 240 13.81 1.15 15.49
CA LEU A 240 12.48 1.72 15.70
C LEU A 240 12.04 1.42 17.13
N THR A 241 11.60 2.45 17.86
CA THR A 241 11.04 2.31 19.21
C THR A 241 9.53 2.46 19.22
N LYS A 242 8.99 3.23 18.27
CA LYS A 242 7.56 3.50 18.14
C LYS A 242 7.20 3.88 16.71
N ALA A 243 6.04 3.41 16.25
CA ALA A 243 5.32 3.96 15.11
C ALA A 243 3.83 4.07 15.46
N ASN A 244 3.14 5.02 14.85
CA ASN A 244 1.69 5.17 14.98
C ASN A 244 1.02 4.74 13.67
N VAL A 245 -0.16 4.11 13.80
CA VAL A 245 -1.02 3.77 12.67
C VAL A 245 -2.42 4.30 12.95
N ASN A 246 -2.94 5.14 12.06
CA ASN A 246 -4.33 5.53 12.07
C ASN A 246 -5.05 4.81 10.94
N LEU A 247 -6.16 4.15 11.25
CA LEU A 247 -7.08 3.62 10.27
C LEU A 247 -8.29 4.55 10.15
N PHE A 248 -8.52 5.06 8.95
CA PHE A 248 -9.65 5.91 8.62
C PHE A 248 -10.67 5.11 7.82
N VAL A 249 -11.95 5.41 8.05
CA VAL A 249 -13.06 4.90 7.25
C VAL A 249 -13.89 6.11 6.83
N VAL A 250 -14.11 6.28 5.54
CA VAL A 250 -14.69 7.50 4.99
C VAL A 250 -15.72 7.15 3.92
N PRO A 251 -16.95 7.71 3.99
CA PRO A 251 -17.88 7.59 2.88
C PRO A 251 -17.34 8.37 1.69
N VAL A 252 -17.48 7.80 0.49
CA VAL A 252 -17.01 8.42 -0.76
C VAL A 252 -18.17 8.68 -1.71
N LEU A 253 -17.93 9.56 -2.67
CA LEU A 253 -18.79 9.79 -3.82
C LEU A 253 -18.57 8.67 -4.84
N SER A 254 -19.59 8.37 -5.64
CA SER A 254 -19.47 7.42 -6.75
C SER A 254 -18.68 7.98 -7.94
N GLU A 255 -18.52 9.30 -8.02
CA GLU A 255 -17.67 9.95 -9.02
C GLU A 255 -16.21 9.94 -8.53
N PRO A 256 -15.27 9.39 -9.32
CA PRO A 256 -13.86 9.40 -8.96
C PRO A 256 -13.26 10.81 -9.10
N ALA A 257 -12.11 11.02 -8.47
CA ALA A 257 -11.27 12.19 -8.67
C ALA A 257 -10.59 12.18 -10.04
N GLU A 258 -9.94 13.29 -10.43
CA GLU A 258 -9.26 13.42 -11.73
C GLU A 258 -8.12 12.39 -11.92
N ASP A 259 -7.52 11.93 -10.83
CA ASP A 259 -6.48 10.90 -10.80
C ASP A 259 -7.04 9.46 -10.74
N GLY A 260 -8.36 9.30 -10.84
CA GLY A 260 -9.05 8.02 -10.66
C GLY A 260 -9.30 7.64 -9.20
N GLY A 261 -8.78 8.40 -8.24
CA GLY A 261 -8.91 8.13 -6.81
C GLY A 261 -10.29 8.47 -6.24
N TYR A 262 -10.45 8.36 -4.93
CA TYR A 262 -11.75 8.57 -4.29
C TYR A 262 -11.99 10.02 -3.88
N LEU A 263 -13.22 10.51 -4.04
CA LEU A 263 -13.67 11.80 -3.49
C LEU A 263 -14.51 11.61 -2.23
N PRO A 264 -14.29 12.40 -1.16
CA PRO A 264 -15.06 12.25 0.07
C PRO A 264 -16.51 12.71 -0.09
N ASP A 265 -17.45 11.94 0.45
CA ASP A 265 -18.82 12.41 0.67
C ASP A 265 -18.90 13.16 2.01
N LEU A 266 -18.41 14.40 2.00
CA LEU A 266 -18.42 15.27 3.19
C LEU A 266 -19.84 15.52 3.72
N ALA A 267 -20.85 15.52 2.84
CA ALA A 267 -22.24 15.70 3.24
C ALA A 267 -22.76 14.47 3.99
N ALA A 268 -22.42 13.26 3.57
CA ALA A 268 -22.74 12.03 4.31
C ALA A 268 -22.01 11.96 5.64
N LEU A 269 -20.75 12.40 5.68
CA LEU A 269 -19.97 12.46 6.92
C LEU A 269 -20.59 13.43 7.94
N ASP A 270 -21.01 14.62 7.50
CA ASP A 270 -21.63 15.63 8.38
C ASP A 270 -23.05 15.28 8.81
N SER A 271 -23.85 14.70 7.91
CA SER A 271 -25.26 14.38 8.18
C SER A 271 -25.48 13.03 8.85
N GLY A 272 -24.53 12.11 8.73
CA GLY A 272 -24.67 10.72 9.15
C GLY A 272 -25.57 9.89 8.24
N SER A 273 -25.78 10.28 6.98
CA SER A 273 -26.71 9.58 6.07
C SER A 273 -26.32 8.13 5.74
N LYS A 274 -25.04 7.78 5.94
CA LYS A 274 -24.48 6.42 5.79
C LYS A 274 -24.09 5.78 7.15
N ALA A 275 -24.67 6.25 8.26
CA ALA A 275 -24.20 5.88 9.61
C ALA A 275 -24.27 4.39 9.93
N ASP A 276 -25.30 3.67 9.46
CA ASP A 276 -25.45 2.23 9.75
C ASP A 276 -24.35 1.42 9.05
N THR A 277 -24.11 1.66 7.77
CA THR A 277 -23.03 1.03 7.01
C THR A 277 -21.67 1.40 7.59
N LEU A 278 -21.45 2.69 7.84
CA LEU A 278 -20.21 3.19 8.41
C LEU A 278 -19.94 2.54 9.77
N ALA A 279 -20.95 2.29 10.60
CA ALA A 279 -20.79 1.61 11.88
C ALA A 279 -20.35 0.14 11.72
N LEU A 280 -20.79 -0.57 10.68
CA LEU A 280 -20.34 -1.94 10.38
C LEU A 280 -18.88 -1.95 9.93
N VAL A 281 -18.51 -1.05 9.01
CA VAL A 281 -17.11 -0.93 8.53
C VAL A 281 -16.20 -0.50 9.67
N GLN A 282 -16.64 0.48 10.48
CA GLN A 282 -15.93 0.98 11.64
C GLN A 282 -15.66 -0.13 12.65
N LYS A 283 -16.60 -1.06 12.85
CA LYS A 283 -16.38 -2.22 13.73
C LYS A 283 -15.25 -3.12 13.24
N ASN A 284 -15.16 -3.37 11.93
CA ASN A 284 -14.05 -4.13 11.34
C ASN A 284 -12.73 -3.37 11.52
N ALA A 285 -12.75 -2.06 11.23
CA ALA A 285 -11.60 -1.19 11.42
C ALA A 285 -11.11 -1.16 12.89
N ASP A 286 -12.03 -1.06 13.85
CA ASP A 286 -11.72 -1.04 15.28
C ASP A 286 -11.04 -2.34 15.70
N HIS A 287 -11.51 -3.49 15.19
CA HIS A 287 -10.86 -4.77 15.42
C HIS A 287 -9.44 -4.81 14.82
N MET A 288 -9.28 -4.36 13.58
CA MET A 288 -7.98 -4.30 12.91
C MET A 288 -6.99 -3.42 13.68
N ALA A 289 -7.42 -2.25 14.13
CA ALA A 289 -6.58 -1.34 14.90
C ALA A 289 -6.22 -1.92 16.28
N ALA A 290 -7.18 -2.46 17.02
CA ALA A 290 -6.95 -3.05 18.34
C ALA A 290 -5.98 -4.26 18.31
N ASN A 291 -5.92 -4.95 17.17
CA ASN A 291 -5.08 -6.13 16.97
C ASN A 291 -3.97 -5.91 15.94
N PHE A 292 -3.58 -4.67 15.66
CA PHE A 292 -2.64 -4.39 14.58
C PHE A 292 -1.30 -5.12 14.73
N SER A 293 -0.82 -5.35 15.96
CA SER A 293 0.40 -6.14 16.21
C SER A 293 0.30 -7.59 15.74
N TYR A 294 -0.91 -8.17 15.67
CA TYR A 294 -1.13 -9.49 15.07
C TYR A 294 -0.87 -9.42 13.56
N TYR A 295 -1.56 -8.50 12.88
CA TYR A 295 -1.48 -8.30 11.43
C TYR A 295 -0.10 -7.83 10.97
N ALA A 296 0.60 -7.03 11.77
CA ALA A 296 1.97 -6.58 11.52
C ALA A 296 3.01 -7.72 11.52
N ASN A 297 2.64 -8.95 11.92
CA ASN A 297 3.51 -10.11 11.74
C ASN A 297 3.49 -10.66 10.31
N GLU A 298 2.46 -10.34 9.54
CA GLU A 298 2.34 -10.74 8.13
C GLU A 298 3.35 -9.99 7.29
N ARG A 299 3.95 -10.70 6.34
CA ARG A 299 5.05 -10.16 5.53
C ARG A 299 4.65 -8.87 4.81
N ALA A 300 3.44 -8.80 4.24
CA ALA A 300 2.95 -7.60 3.56
C ALA A 300 2.88 -6.38 4.51
N ALA A 301 2.21 -6.51 5.65
CA ALA A 301 2.09 -5.42 6.62
C ALA A 301 3.44 -5.04 7.25
N ARG A 302 4.27 -6.03 7.62
CA ARG A 302 5.63 -5.82 8.13
C ARG A 302 6.48 -5.05 7.13
N ARG A 303 6.36 -5.40 5.84
CA ARG A 303 7.07 -4.73 4.74
C ARG A 303 6.66 -3.28 4.59
N ALA A 304 5.36 -2.98 4.61
CA ALA A 304 4.87 -1.60 4.58
C ALA A 304 5.40 -0.77 5.76
N ILE A 305 5.43 -1.33 6.97
CA ILE A 305 6.01 -0.66 8.14
C ILE A 305 7.50 -0.38 7.90
N ALA A 306 8.27 -1.36 7.44
CA ALA A 306 9.69 -1.19 7.15
C ALA A 306 9.96 -0.12 6.08
N ILE A 307 9.13 -0.05 5.03
CA ILE A 307 9.20 1.02 4.02
C ILE A 307 8.92 2.38 4.68
N GLY A 308 7.92 2.47 5.56
CA GLY A 308 7.62 3.68 6.34
C GLY A 308 8.77 4.13 7.25
N GLU A 309 9.46 3.18 7.88
CA GLU A 309 10.67 3.46 8.66
C GLU A 309 11.76 4.12 7.81
N VAL A 310 12.04 3.54 6.63
CA VAL A 310 13.00 4.10 5.68
C VAL A 310 12.56 5.48 5.20
N ALA A 311 11.28 5.65 4.86
CA ALA A 311 10.74 6.94 4.40
C ALA A 311 10.95 8.04 5.46
N ALA A 312 10.69 7.73 6.72
CA ALA A 312 10.89 8.66 7.83
C ALA A 312 12.37 9.03 8.01
N VAL A 313 13.29 8.06 7.91
CA VAL A 313 14.74 8.30 7.99
C VAL A 313 15.22 9.14 6.79
N LEU A 314 14.77 8.85 5.58
CA LEU A 314 15.14 9.59 4.37
C LEU A 314 14.62 11.04 4.41
N ARG A 315 13.38 11.28 4.85
CA ARG A 315 12.87 12.64 5.08
C ARG A 315 13.69 13.40 6.12
N HIS A 316 14.15 12.71 7.17
CA HIS A 316 15.03 13.33 8.17
C HIS A 316 16.35 13.76 7.52
N LEU A 317 16.98 12.86 6.75
CA LEU A 317 18.23 13.15 6.03
C LEU A 317 18.06 14.30 5.01
N LYS A 318 16.96 14.30 4.24
CA LYS A 318 16.59 15.40 3.34
C LYS A 318 16.49 16.73 4.09
N SER A 319 15.85 16.74 5.27
CA SER A 319 15.76 17.95 6.12
C SER A 319 17.11 18.46 6.63
N LYS A 320 18.15 17.60 6.63
CA LYS A 320 19.54 17.95 6.97
C LYS A 320 20.37 18.33 5.75
N GLY A 321 19.79 18.34 4.55
CA GLY A 321 20.45 18.70 3.31
C GLY A 321 21.21 17.56 2.64
N VAL A 322 20.92 16.31 3.00
CA VAL A 322 21.41 15.14 2.24
C VAL A 322 20.73 15.11 0.87
N ASP A 323 21.52 14.91 -0.18
CA ASP A 323 21.06 14.69 -1.53
C ASP A 323 20.55 13.24 -1.68
N LEU A 324 19.22 13.08 -1.71
CA LEU A 324 18.60 11.77 -1.79
C LEU A 324 18.71 11.14 -3.19
N GLU A 325 18.83 11.95 -4.25
CA GLU A 325 19.03 11.42 -5.61
C GLU A 325 20.42 10.79 -5.73
N ALA A 326 21.44 11.49 -5.22
CA ALA A 326 22.80 10.95 -5.18
C ALA A 326 22.89 9.66 -4.33
N LEU A 327 22.11 9.56 -3.24
CA LEU A 327 22.03 8.33 -2.44
C LEU A 327 21.35 7.19 -3.22
N ALA A 328 20.27 7.48 -3.96
CA ALA A 328 19.60 6.48 -4.80
C ALA A 328 20.57 5.92 -5.85
N ASP A 329 21.31 6.79 -6.54
CA ASP A 329 22.32 6.40 -7.53
C ASP A 329 23.47 5.58 -6.93
N GLU A 330 23.91 5.90 -5.70
CA GLU A 330 24.90 5.11 -4.95
C GLU A 330 24.38 3.67 -4.72
N ILE A 331 23.12 3.54 -4.29
CA ILE A 331 22.48 2.24 -4.04
C ILE A 331 22.35 1.45 -5.34
N ASP A 332 21.84 2.07 -6.41
CA ASP A 332 21.66 1.42 -7.72
C ASP A 332 23.01 0.96 -8.31
N THR A 333 24.05 1.78 -8.21
CA THR A 333 25.41 1.42 -8.64
C THR A 333 25.95 0.23 -7.85
N ALA A 334 25.68 0.18 -6.55
CA ALA A 334 26.11 -0.93 -5.71
C ALA A 334 25.30 -2.21 -5.96
N ASN A 335 24.08 -2.08 -6.50
CA ASN A 335 23.18 -3.17 -6.87
C ASN A 335 23.45 -3.73 -8.28
N ALA A 336 24.43 -3.21 -9.03
CA ALA A 336 24.73 -3.58 -10.43
C ALA A 336 25.20 -5.03 -10.67
N ALA A 337 24.92 -5.96 -9.76
CA ALA A 337 24.83 -7.37 -10.13
C ALA A 337 23.79 -7.53 -11.25
N PRO A 338 24.04 -8.41 -12.26
CA PRO A 338 23.08 -8.63 -13.33
C PRO A 338 21.85 -9.34 -12.76
N GLU A 339 20.86 -8.56 -12.33
CA GLU A 339 19.53 -9.08 -12.11
C GLU A 339 18.95 -9.43 -13.48
N ASN A 340 18.36 -10.61 -13.58
CA ASN A 340 17.43 -10.89 -14.66
C ASN A 340 16.42 -9.75 -14.62
N SER A 341 16.48 -8.89 -15.62
CA SER A 341 15.47 -7.88 -15.90
C SER A 341 14.21 -8.63 -16.32
N ASP A 342 13.60 -9.34 -15.38
CA ASP A 342 12.18 -9.56 -15.41
C ASP A 342 11.60 -8.18 -15.09
N ALA A 343 11.69 -7.28 -16.07
CA ALA A 343 10.66 -6.30 -16.33
C ALA A 343 9.40 -7.16 -16.54
N VAL A 344 8.82 -7.58 -15.42
CA VAL A 344 7.51 -8.18 -15.37
C VAL A 344 6.62 -7.09 -15.91
N ASP A 345 6.13 -7.30 -17.14
CA ASP A 345 5.19 -6.40 -17.82
C ASP A 345 4.27 -5.83 -16.75
N GLY A 346 4.39 -4.51 -16.59
CA GLY A 346 3.66 -3.76 -15.60
C GLY A 346 2.18 -4.02 -15.72
N ASP A 347 1.49 -3.79 -14.60
CA ASP A 347 0.06 -3.46 -14.54
C ASP A 347 -0.86 -4.53 -13.98
N ASN A 348 -0.43 -5.78 -13.77
CA ASN A 348 -1.33 -6.74 -13.11
C ASN A 348 -1.07 -6.86 -11.60
N LEU A 349 -1.92 -6.19 -10.81
CA LEU A 349 -2.01 -6.34 -9.35
C LEU A 349 -2.18 -7.80 -8.93
N ASP A 350 -2.91 -8.61 -9.70
CA ASP A 350 -3.06 -10.06 -9.48
C ASP A 350 -1.70 -10.76 -9.48
N VAL A 351 -0.79 -10.38 -10.38
CA VAL A 351 0.54 -10.99 -10.47
C VAL A 351 1.37 -10.64 -9.24
N ALA A 352 1.31 -9.39 -8.78
CA ALA A 352 2.01 -8.98 -7.57
C ALA A 352 1.49 -9.72 -6.32
N TRP A 353 0.17 -9.95 -6.26
CA TRP A 353 -0.46 -10.75 -5.21
C TRP A 353 -0.10 -12.23 -5.31
N GLU A 354 -0.15 -12.82 -6.50
CA GLU A 354 0.26 -14.20 -6.78
C GLU A 354 1.71 -14.46 -6.36
N ASP A 355 2.62 -13.58 -6.77
CA ASP A 355 4.04 -13.64 -6.41
C ASP A 355 4.21 -13.58 -4.88
N TYR A 356 3.49 -12.67 -4.21
CA TYR A 356 3.49 -12.58 -2.76
C TYR A 356 3.02 -13.88 -2.10
N LEU A 357 1.89 -14.44 -2.54
CA LEU A 357 1.34 -15.68 -2.00
C LEU A 357 2.29 -16.86 -2.23
N HIS A 358 2.90 -16.95 -3.41
CA HIS A 358 3.89 -17.96 -3.74
C HIS A 358 5.13 -17.84 -2.84
N ASP A 359 5.64 -16.64 -2.63
CA ASP A 359 6.82 -16.38 -1.78
C ASP A 359 6.56 -16.77 -0.32
N ILE A 360 5.45 -16.32 0.30
CA ILE A 360 5.14 -16.69 1.69
C ILE A 360 4.92 -18.20 1.82
N GLN A 361 4.33 -18.85 0.80
CA GLN A 361 4.14 -20.29 0.76
C GLN A 361 5.47 -21.05 0.67
N ALA A 362 6.38 -20.63 -0.22
CA ALA A 362 7.69 -21.25 -0.41
C ALA A 362 8.55 -21.15 0.87
N GLU A 363 8.43 -20.04 1.61
CA GLU A 363 9.17 -19.81 2.85
C GLU A 363 8.49 -20.41 4.09
N GLY A 364 7.25 -20.86 3.99
CA GLY A 364 6.48 -21.34 5.15
C GLY A 364 5.96 -20.23 6.07
N ASP A 365 5.95 -18.97 5.62
CA ASP A 365 5.50 -17.79 6.39
C ASP A 365 3.98 -17.54 6.23
N PHE A 366 3.17 -18.60 6.36
CA PHE A 366 1.71 -18.53 6.21
C PHE A 366 0.97 -19.16 7.41
N ALA A 367 1.55 -19.04 8.60
CA ALA A 367 1.03 -19.68 9.83
C ALA A 367 -0.39 -19.24 10.22
N ASN A 368 -0.91 -18.14 9.69
CA ASN A 368 -2.27 -17.65 9.92
C ASN A 368 -3.27 -18.06 8.82
N TRP A 369 -2.83 -18.77 7.79
CA TRP A 369 -3.69 -19.25 6.71
C TRP A 369 -4.21 -20.67 7.00
N SER A 370 -5.43 -20.99 6.54
CA SER A 370 -6.06 -22.30 6.70
C SER A 370 -5.42 -23.40 5.86
N SER A 371 -4.72 -23.04 4.80
CA SER A 371 -4.03 -23.91 3.85
C SER A 371 -2.93 -23.09 3.16
N PRO A 372 -2.06 -23.71 2.34
CA PRO A 372 -1.10 -22.95 1.54
C PRO A 372 -1.85 -21.88 0.71
N PRO A 373 -1.50 -20.59 0.85
CA PRO A 373 -2.38 -19.51 0.42
C PRO A 373 -2.43 -19.33 -1.09
N TYR A 374 -1.34 -19.62 -1.81
CA TYR A 374 -1.35 -19.63 -3.27
C TYR A 374 -2.32 -20.69 -3.80
N ASP A 375 -2.35 -21.88 -3.19
CA ASP A 375 -3.27 -22.95 -3.59
C ASP A 375 -4.75 -22.55 -3.34
N LEU A 376 -5.04 -21.81 -2.26
CA LEU A 376 -6.37 -21.27 -1.98
C LEU A 376 -6.82 -20.29 -3.05
N TYR A 377 -5.96 -19.33 -3.37
CA TYR A 377 -6.20 -18.30 -4.38
C TYR A 377 -6.44 -18.91 -5.77
N MET A 378 -5.60 -19.86 -6.20
CA MET A 378 -5.78 -20.55 -7.49
C MET A 378 -7.12 -21.29 -7.57
N LYS A 379 -7.52 -21.97 -6.49
CA LYS A 379 -8.80 -22.68 -6.42
C LYS A 379 -10.00 -21.72 -6.50
N GLN A 380 -9.91 -20.56 -5.85
CA GLN A 380 -10.94 -19.52 -5.90
C GLN A 380 -11.07 -18.96 -7.32
N ASN A 381 -9.96 -18.66 -7.97
CA ASN A 381 -9.94 -18.19 -9.36
C ASN A 381 -10.53 -19.21 -10.34
N GLU A 382 -10.22 -20.50 -10.16
CA GLU A 382 -10.85 -21.58 -10.93
C GLU A 382 -12.38 -21.61 -10.71
N ALA A 383 -12.84 -21.50 -9.46
CA ALA A 383 -14.26 -21.48 -9.14
C ALA A 383 -15.00 -20.27 -9.73
N ASN A 384 -14.40 -19.07 -9.66
CA ASN A 384 -14.94 -17.85 -10.25
C ASN A 384 -15.02 -17.94 -11.78
N LYS A 385 -14.00 -18.53 -12.41
CA LYS A 385 -14.00 -18.82 -13.84
C LYS A 385 -15.08 -19.82 -14.24
N GLU A 386 -15.33 -20.86 -13.44
CA GLU A 386 -16.44 -21.78 -13.69
C GLU A 386 -17.81 -21.10 -13.53
N ALA A 387 -17.99 -20.27 -12.49
CA ALA A 387 -19.22 -19.55 -12.23
C ALA A 387 -19.57 -18.56 -13.37
N SER A 388 -18.58 -17.86 -13.92
CA SER A 388 -18.78 -16.94 -15.05
C SER A 388 -19.19 -17.65 -16.35
N LEU A 389 -18.82 -18.92 -16.55
CA LEU A 389 -19.23 -19.72 -17.71
C LEU A 389 -20.68 -20.24 -17.63
N VAL A 390 -21.22 -20.37 -16.43
CA VAL A 390 -22.57 -20.94 -16.19
C VAL A 390 -23.66 -19.89 -16.27
N THR A 391 -23.34 -18.61 -16.06
CA THR A 391 -24.31 -17.51 -16.10
C THR A 391 -24.59 -17.12 -17.57
N PRO A 392 -25.73 -17.52 -18.17
CA PRO A 392 -26.00 -17.20 -19.57
C PRO A 392 -26.26 -15.69 -19.68
N ASN A 393 -25.64 -15.01 -20.65
CA ASN A 393 -25.95 -13.61 -20.99
C ASN A 393 -27.47 -13.43 -21.09
N GLN A 394 -28.09 -12.83 -20.07
CA GLN A 394 -29.51 -12.50 -20.06
C GLN A 394 -29.74 -11.10 -20.61
#